data_AF-A0A1H3GLG1-F1
#
_entry.id   AF-A0A1H3GLG1-F1
#
_cell.length_a   1.000
_cell.length_b   1.000
_cell.length_c   1.000
_cell.angle_alpha   90.00
_cell.angle_beta   90.00
_cell.angle_gamma   90.00
#
_symmetry.space_group_name_H-M   'P 1'
#
loop_
_entity.id
_entity.type
_entity.pdbx_description
1 polymer ?
#
loop_
_entity_poly.entity_id
_entity_poly.type
_entity_poly.pdbx_seq_one_letter_code
_entity_poly.pdbx_strand_id
1 'polypeptide(L)'
;MSTTIAAEFDAIDTLAAELVGLAAELSGDAQLCRSTAGSLGTAVSGGTGERAGATGSGWAATLELLGRQAGALAATLSAAVDSYRMADAALADRVLARRHAPTAR
;
A
#
# COMPACT_ATOMS: atom_id res chain seq x y z
N MET A 1 27.36 12.69 -1.94
CA MET A 1 27.30 11.44 -2.72
C MET A 1 25.90 11.34 -3.28
N SER A 2 25.70 11.61 -4.57
CA SER A 2 24.39 11.45 -5.21
C SER A 2 24.32 10.04 -5.76
N THR A 3 23.60 9.15 -5.08
CA THR A 3 23.24 7.84 -5.62
C THR A 3 22.20 8.04 -6.70
N THR A 4 22.54 7.68 -7.94
CA THR A 4 21.59 7.68 -9.05
C THR A 4 20.56 6.58 -8.79
N ILE A 5 19.31 6.97 -8.49
CA ILE A 5 18.21 6.02 -8.36
C ILE A 5 17.75 5.71 -9.78
N ALA A 6 18.10 4.53 -10.29
CA ALA A 6 17.43 3.95 -11.44
C ALA A 6 16.13 3.33 -10.93
N ALA A 7 15.02 4.08 -11.04
CA ALA A 7 13.69 3.61 -10.66
C ALA A 7 12.85 3.42 -11.92
N GLU A 8 12.25 2.24 -12.05
CA GLU A 8 11.23 1.96 -13.06
C GLU A 8 9.89 2.41 -12.50
N PHE A 9 9.54 3.69 -12.70
CA PHE A 9 8.36 4.30 -12.08
C PHE A 9 7.06 3.57 -12.40
N ASP A 10 6.91 3.03 -13.62
CA ASP A 10 5.73 2.28 -14.02
C ASP A 10 5.63 0.93 -13.29
N ALA A 11 6.76 0.28 -13.01
CA ALA A 11 6.81 -0.92 -12.17
C ALA A 11 6.47 -0.59 -10.71
N ILE A 12 6.90 0.57 -10.20
CA ILE A 12 6.56 1.03 -8.84
C ILE A 12 5.05 1.34 -8.74
N ASP A 13 4.47 2.00 -9.75
CA ASP A 13 3.03 2.26 -9.80
C ASP A 13 2.23 0.95 -9.87
N THR A 14 2.70 -0.02 -10.66
CA THR A 14 2.10 -1.36 -10.75
C THR A 14 2.14 -2.06 -9.39
N LEU A 15 3.30 -2.07 -8.72
CA LEU A 15 3.45 -2.64 -7.38
C LEU A 15 2.54 -1.94 -6.36
N ALA A 16 2.43 -0.61 -6.42
CA ALA A 16 1.52 0.13 -5.56
C ALA A 16 0.06 -0.29 -5.77
N ALA A 17 -0.37 -0.48 -7.03
CA ALA A 17 -1.70 -0.98 -7.35
C ALA A 17 -1.93 -2.41 -6.84
N GLU A 18 -0.94 -3.30 -6.99
CA GLU A 18 -0.99 -4.66 -6.44
C GLU A 18 -1.12 -4.66 -4.91
N LEU A 19 -0.39 -3.78 -4.22
CA LEU A 19 -0.48 -3.62 -2.76
C LEU A 19 -1.84 -3.07 -2.31
N VAL A 20 -2.49 -2.20 -3.10
CA VAL A 20 -3.87 -1.77 -2.85
C VAL A 20 -4.83 -2.95 -3.00
N GLY A 21 -4.66 -3.76 -4.04
CA GLY A 21 -5.44 -4.99 -4.25
C GLY A 21 -5.29 -5.95 -3.06
N LEU A 22 -4.04 -6.23 -2.67
CA LEU A 22 -3.73 -7.06 -1.51
C LEU A 22 -4.35 -6.52 -0.21
N ALA A 23 -4.28 -5.20 0.02
CA ALA A 23 -4.90 -4.58 1.18
C ALA A 23 -6.43 -4.80 1.22
N ALA A 24 -7.09 -4.73 0.06
CA ALA A 24 -8.52 -4.98 -0.06
C ALA A 24 -8.87 -6.46 0.18
N GLU A 25 -8.09 -7.39 -0.39
CA GLU A 25 -8.26 -8.83 -0.16
C GLU A 25 -8.10 -9.18 1.32
N LEU A 26 -7.04 -8.71 1.98
CA LEU A 26 -6.80 -8.93 3.40
C LEU A 26 -7.92 -8.35 4.28
N SER A 27 -8.48 -7.21 3.90
CA SER A 27 -9.65 -6.64 4.60
C SER A 27 -10.90 -7.51 4.42
N GLY A 28 -11.11 -8.08 3.24
CA GLY A 28 -12.19 -9.03 2.97
C GLY A 28 -12.05 -10.29 3.82
N ASP A 29 -10.87 -10.89 3.81
CA ASP A 29 -10.56 -12.08 4.60
C ASP A 29 -10.68 -11.83 6.10
N ALA A 30 -10.28 -10.66 6.58
CA ALA A 30 -10.48 -10.27 7.98
C ALA A 30 -11.97 -10.26 8.38
N GLN A 31 -12.86 -9.75 7.52
CA GLN A 31 -14.30 -9.77 7.75
C GLN A 31 -14.85 -11.20 7.79
N LEU A 32 -14.41 -12.06 6.87
CA LEU A 32 -14.78 -13.48 6.86
C LEU A 32 -14.29 -14.19 8.13
N CYS A 33 -13.07 -13.90 8.58
CA CYS A 33 -12.52 -14.47 9.80
C CYS A 33 -13.32 -14.04 11.04
N ARG A 34 -13.74 -12.77 11.13
CA ARG A 34 -14.61 -12.29 12.21
C ARG A 34 -15.97 -12.96 12.21
N SER A 35 -16.63 -13.04 11.06
CA SER A 35 -17.96 -13.65 10.96
C SER A 35 -17.91 -15.14 11.32
N THR A 36 -16.86 -15.82 10.87
CA THR A 36 -16.60 -17.23 11.20
C THR A 36 -16.29 -17.41 12.68
N ALA A 37 -15.46 -16.53 13.27
CA ALA A 37 -15.16 -16.53 14.69
C ALA A 37 -16.42 -16.36 15.55
N GLY A 38 -17.30 -15.44 15.17
CA GLY A 38 -18.60 -15.25 15.81
C GLY A 38 -19.46 -16.51 15.73
N SER A 39 -19.60 -17.08 14.52
CA SER A 39 -20.38 -18.29 14.28
C SER A 39 -19.87 -19.48 15.11
N LEU A 40 -18.55 -19.72 15.11
CA LEU A 40 -17.92 -20.80 15.86
C LEU A 40 -18.03 -20.61 17.37
N GLY A 41 -17.85 -19.37 17.84
CA GLY A 41 -18.00 -19.03 19.25
C GLY A 41 -19.41 -19.30 19.79
N THR A 42 -20.44 -19.18 18.94
CA THR A 42 -21.83 -19.47 19.33
C THR A 42 -22.27 -20.92 19.08
N ALA A 43 -21.69 -21.59 18.08
CA ALA A 43 -22.10 -22.93 17.67
C ALA A 43 -21.48 -24.03 18.53
N VAL A 44 -20.31 -23.78 19.13
CA VAL A 44 -19.59 -24.76 19.94
C VAL A 44 -19.65 -24.35 21.41
N SER A 45 -20.28 -25.17 22.24
CA SER A 45 -20.43 -24.88 23.67
C SER A 45 -19.11 -24.96 24.43
N GLY A 46 -18.99 -24.10 25.45
CA GLY A 46 -17.91 -24.12 26.43
C GLY A 46 -16.56 -23.63 25.89
N GLY A 47 -15.50 -23.90 26.65
CA GLY A 47 -14.17 -23.32 26.41
C GLY A 47 -13.53 -23.63 25.06
N THR A 48 -14.05 -24.59 24.28
CA THR A 48 -13.60 -24.83 22.90
C THR A 48 -14.15 -23.78 21.94
N GLY A 49 -15.43 -23.41 22.05
CA GLY A 49 -16.01 -22.33 21.25
C GLY A 49 -15.40 -20.98 21.59
N GLU A 50 -15.19 -20.70 22.88
CA GLU A 50 -14.50 -19.49 23.34
C GLU A 50 -13.09 -19.36 22.73
N ARG A 51 -12.29 -20.43 22.77
CA ARG A 51 -10.95 -20.44 22.17
C ARG A 51 -10.99 -20.31 20.66
N ALA A 52 -11.93 -20.97 19.98
CA ALA A 52 -12.09 -20.86 18.53
C ALA A 52 -12.46 -19.43 18.11
N GLY A 53 -13.42 -18.81 18.81
CA GLY A 53 -13.83 -17.43 18.58
C GLY A 53 -12.71 -16.43 18.85
N ALA A 54 -11.96 -16.59 19.95
CA ALA A 54 -10.82 -15.75 20.26
C ALA A 54 -9.70 -15.88 19.20
N THR A 55 -9.40 -17.11 18.78
CA THR A 55 -8.38 -17.36 17.74
C THR A 55 -8.77 -16.74 16.41
N GLY A 56 -10.01 -16.94 15.95
CA GLY A 56 -10.49 -16.36 14.70
C GLY A 56 -10.54 -14.83 14.73
N SER A 57 -10.91 -14.24 15.87
CA SER A 57 -10.89 -12.78 16.04
C SER A 57 -9.47 -12.22 16.04
N GLY A 58 -8.53 -12.90 16.69
CA GLY A 58 -7.11 -12.52 16.68
C GLY A 58 -6.48 -12.63 15.29
N TRP A 59 -6.85 -13.65 14.53
CA TRP A 59 -6.42 -13.79 13.14
C TRP A 59 -6.96 -12.66 12.26
N ALA A 60 -8.26 -12.34 12.39
CA ALA A 60 -8.86 -11.22 11.67
C ALA A 60 -8.16 -9.89 11.97
N ALA A 61 -7.83 -9.61 13.23
CA ALA A 61 -7.09 -8.40 13.61
C ALA A 61 -5.69 -8.33 12.99
N THR A 62 -5.03 -9.49 12.84
CA THR A 62 -3.71 -9.59 12.20
C THR A 62 -3.80 -9.29 10.69
N LEU A 63 -4.81 -9.85 10.01
CA LEU A 63 -5.07 -9.58 8.59
C LEU A 63 -5.37 -8.10 8.34
N GLU A 64 -6.18 -7.46 9.19
CA GLU A 64 -6.42 -6.02 9.07
C GLU A 64 -5.17 -5.18 9.26
N LEU A 65 -4.32 -5.54 10.23
CA LEU A 65 -3.06 -4.85 10.44
C LEU A 65 -2.18 -4.94 9.20
N LEU A 66 -2.06 -6.14 8.63
CA LEU A 66 -1.29 -6.36 7.41
C LEU A 66 -1.87 -5.58 6.23
N GLY A 67 -3.19 -5.60 6.05
CA GLY A 67 -3.87 -4.85 4.99
C GLY A 67 -3.65 -3.34 5.13
N ARG A 68 -3.73 -2.79 6.35
CA ARG A 68 -3.42 -1.36 6.58
C ARG A 68 -1.97 -1.03 6.22
N GLN A 69 -1.01 -1.89 6.57
CA GLN A 69 0.40 -1.66 6.26
C GLN A 69 0.67 -1.76 4.75
N ALA A 70 0.04 -2.71 4.05
CA ALA A 70 0.12 -2.82 2.59
C ALA A 70 -0.44 -1.56 1.91
N GLY A 71 -1.60 -1.07 2.36
CA GLY A 71 -2.20 0.17 1.85
C GLY A 71 -1.34 1.41 2.14
N ALA A 72 -0.73 1.51 3.32
CA ALA A 72 0.18 2.60 3.65
C ALA A 72 1.46 2.57 2.80
N LEU A 73 2.00 1.39 2.55
CA LEU A 73 3.16 1.22 1.66
C LEU A 73 2.81 1.62 0.22
N ALA A 74 1.66 1.17 -0.30
CA ALA A 74 1.18 1.56 -1.61
C ALA A 74 1.08 3.09 -1.76
N ALA A 75 0.42 3.75 -0.80
CA ALA A 75 0.28 5.21 -0.79
C ALA A 75 1.64 5.94 -0.76
N THR A 76 2.60 5.40 -0.01
CA THR A 76 3.96 5.94 0.07
C THR A 76 4.69 5.82 -1.27
N LEU A 77 4.57 4.67 -1.94
CA LEU A 77 5.20 4.43 -3.24
C LEU A 77 4.62 5.35 -4.32
N SER A 78 3.29 5.46 -4.41
CA SER A 78 2.64 6.38 -5.37
C SER A 78 3.04 7.83 -5.13
N ALA A 79 3.04 8.29 -3.86
CA ALA A 79 3.47 9.65 -3.53
C ALA A 79 4.94 9.92 -3.89
N ALA A 80 5.81 8.92 -3.74
CA ALA A 80 7.20 9.02 -4.13
C ALA A 80 7.34 9.15 -5.66
N VAL A 81 6.64 8.32 -6.45
CA VAL A 81 6.64 8.39 -7.91
C VAL A 81 6.15 9.77 -8.40
N ASP A 82 5.04 10.25 -7.85
CA ASP A 82 4.50 11.58 -8.19
C ASP A 82 5.51 12.68 -7.88
N SER A 83 6.15 12.64 -6.71
CA SER A 83 7.18 13.60 -6.33
C SER A 83 8.37 13.59 -7.29
N TYR A 84 8.80 12.41 -7.76
CA TYR A 84 9.90 12.31 -8.72
C TYR A 84 9.49 12.83 -10.10
N ARG A 85 8.30 12.48 -10.60
CA ARG A 85 7.79 12.97 -11.89
C ARG A 85 7.64 14.50 -11.88
N MET A 86 7.17 15.09 -10.78
CA MET A 86 7.10 16.55 -10.62
C MET A 86 8.49 17.20 -10.62
N ALA A 87 9.46 16.60 -9.93
CA ALA A 87 10.83 17.11 -9.89
C ALA A 87 11.50 17.04 -11.28
N ASP A 88 11.25 15.97 -12.04
CA ASP A 88 11.75 15.79 -13.40
C ASP A 88 11.15 16.83 -14.36
N ALA A 89 9.83 17.03 -14.32
CA ALA A 89 9.16 18.08 -15.12
C ALA A 89 9.73 19.48 -14.83
N ALA A 90 9.89 19.83 -13.55
CA ALA A 90 10.47 21.11 -13.15
C ALA A 90 11.96 21.26 -13.57
N LEU A 91 12.70 20.15 -13.69
CA LEU A 91 14.06 20.17 -14.24
C LEU A 91 14.03 20.36 -15.76
N ALA A 92 13.16 19.63 -16.47
CA ALA A 92 13.00 19.74 -17.91
C ALA A 92 12.62 21.17 -18.33
N ASP A 93 11.68 21.79 -17.63
CA ASP A 93 11.27 23.19 -17.87
C ASP A 93 12.45 24.15 -17.73
N ARG A 94 13.28 23.99 -16.70
CA ARG A 94 14.48 24.82 -16.49
C ARG A 94 15.52 24.62 -17.59
N VAL A 95 15.69 23.40 -18.09
CA VAL A 95 16.60 23.09 -19.20
C VAL A 95 16.07 23.71 -20.50
N LEU A 96 14.78 23.60 -20.79
CA LEU A 96 14.15 24.22 -21.95
C LEU A 96 14.24 25.74 -21.88
N ALA A 97 13.91 26.36 -20.75
CA ALA A 97 14.02 27.80 -20.56
C ALA A 97 15.45 28.31 -20.80
N ARG A 98 16.47 27.58 -20.31
CA ARG A 98 17.88 27.92 -20.55
C ARG A 98 18.26 27.82 -22.03
N ARG A 99 17.73 26.84 -22.77
CA ARG A 99 18.00 26.68 -24.21
C ARG A 99 17.39 27.80 -25.05
N HIS A 100 16.26 28.38 -24.62
CA HIS A 100 15.57 29.46 -25.31
C HIS A 100 15.99 30.86 -24.83
N ALA A 101 16.84 30.96 -23.81
CA ALA A 101 17.39 32.24 -23.39
C ALA A 101 18.23 32.84 -24.53
N PRO A 102 17.97 34.08 -24.98
CA PRO A 102 18.76 34.70 -26.04
C PRO A 102 20.21 34.81 -25.58
N THR A 103 21.15 34.38 -26.40
CA THR A 103 22.57 34.71 -26.23
C THR A 103 22.70 36.23 -26.39
N ALA A 104 22.74 36.94 -25.27
CA ALA A 104 23.11 38.35 -25.26
C ALA A 104 24.53 38.46 -25.86
N ARG A 105 24.63 39.07 -27.03
CA ARG A 105 25.88 39.54 -27.65
C ARG A 105 26.29 40.86 -27.02
#